data_AF-A0AAD5FVE7-F1
#
_entry.id   AF-A0AAD5FVE7-F1
#
_cell.length_a   1.000
_cell.length_b   1.000
_cell.length_c   1.000
_cell.angle_alpha   90.00
_cell.angle_beta   90.00
_cell.angle_gamma   90.00
#
_symmetry.space_group_name_H-M   'P 1'
#
loop_
_entity.id
_entity.type
_entity.pdbx_description
1 polymer ?
#
loop_
_entity_poly.entity_id
_entity_poly.type
_entity_poly.pdbx_seq_one_letter_code
_entity_poly.pdbx_strand_id
1 'polypeptide(L)'
;MHRDLKPRNIFLYGHECLVKIGDFGLACTDIVMNENEEFFGSHICGNAGVGTFVYASPEQLQGSHYDSRSDMYIVGVISVELFQSFGTEMERVQTLRDLGKGMVPDDLYKTWPVLTKKIKLLTSLDPLKRLNAAQLLQSDLFNNKDQVHGT
;
A
#
# COMPACT_ATOMS: atom_id res chain seq x y z
N MET A 1 -12.60 5.22 0.63
CA MET A 1 -11.12 5.35 0.65
C MET A 1 -10.65 5.39 2.10
N HIS A 2 -9.54 4.73 2.43
CA HIS A 2 -8.98 4.65 3.79
C HIS A 2 -8.02 5.79 4.11
N ARG A 3 -7.12 6.14 3.18
CA ARG A 3 -6.16 7.28 3.23
C ARG A 3 -4.99 7.15 4.21
N ASP A 4 -5.13 6.31 5.23
CA ASP A 4 -4.05 5.98 6.18
C ASP A 4 -3.88 4.47 6.37
N LEU A 5 -3.88 3.72 5.26
CA LEU A 5 -3.58 2.30 5.32
C LEU A 5 -2.10 2.11 5.69
N LYS A 6 -1.82 1.20 6.63
CA LYS A 6 -0.45 0.83 7.06
C LYS A 6 -0.53 -0.45 7.88
N PRO A 7 0.59 -1.18 8.08
CA PRO A 7 0.58 -2.41 8.86
C PRO A 7 -0.04 -2.27 10.25
N ARG A 8 0.19 -1.12 10.94
CA ARG A 8 -0.40 -0.83 12.26
C ARG A 8 -1.94 -0.78 12.25
N ASN A 9 -2.55 -0.52 11.09
CA ASN A 9 -3.98 -0.39 10.90
C ASN A 9 -4.61 -1.67 10.29
N ILE A 10 -3.83 -2.74 10.18
CA ILE A 10 -4.28 -4.07 9.74
C ILE A 10 -4.17 -5.03 10.92
N PHE A 11 -5.29 -5.56 11.36
CA PHE A 11 -5.42 -6.37 12.57
C PHE A 11 -5.73 -7.82 12.24
N LEU A 12 -5.26 -8.74 13.07
CA LEU A 12 -5.66 -10.14 13.08
C LEU A 12 -6.64 -10.37 14.22
N TYR A 13 -7.78 -10.97 13.93
CA TYR A 13 -8.85 -11.20 14.90
C TYR A 13 -9.19 -12.69 15.03
N GLY A 14 -9.26 -13.16 16.27
CA GLY A 14 -9.64 -14.53 16.62
C GLY A 14 -8.54 -15.56 16.32
N HIS A 15 -8.82 -16.83 16.65
CA HIS A 15 -7.89 -17.94 16.45
C HIS A 15 -7.62 -18.25 14.97
N GLU A 16 -8.54 -17.88 14.08
CA GLU A 16 -8.43 -18.07 12.63
C GLU A 16 -7.61 -16.95 11.94
N CYS A 17 -7.07 -15.99 12.71
CA CYS A 17 -6.30 -14.85 12.18
C CYS A 17 -7.03 -14.08 11.07
N LEU A 18 -8.33 -13.82 11.26
CA LEU A 18 -9.12 -13.06 10.29
C LEU A 18 -8.56 -11.64 10.16
N VAL A 19 -8.18 -11.26 8.94
CA VAL A 19 -7.63 -9.93 8.64
C VAL A 19 -8.75 -8.89 8.67
N LYS A 20 -8.57 -7.83 9.45
CA LYS A 20 -9.47 -6.69 9.55
C LYS A 20 -8.71 -5.38 9.37
N ILE A 21 -9.24 -4.50 8.53
CA ILE A 21 -8.74 -3.13 8.39
C ILE A 21 -9.44 -2.27 9.45
N GLY A 22 -8.68 -1.45 10.17
CA GLY A 22 -9.20 -0.53 11.19
C GLY A 22 -8.60 0.86 11.08
N ASP A 23 -9.01 1.76 11.98
CA ASP A 23 -8.61 3.18 12.00
C ASP A 23 -9.02 3.98 10.75
N PHE A 24 -10.33 4.15 10.59
CA PHE A 24 -10.94 4.95 9.53
C PHE A 24 -10.98 6.45 9.86
N GLY A 25 -10.13 6.94 10.79
CA GLY A 25 -10.15 8.35 11.24
C GLY A 25 -9.94 9.36 10.11
N LEU A 26 -9.34 8.93 9.00
CA LEU A 26 -9.15 9.75 7.79
C LEU A 26 -10.00 9.27 6.60
N ALA A 27 -10.86 8.27 6.77
CA ALA A 27 -11.63 7.71 5.67
C ALA A 27 -12.68 8.69 5.15
N CYS A 28 -12.84 8.75 3.84
CA CYS A 28 -13.86 9.57 3.20
C CYS A 28 -14.57 8.77 2.10
N THR A 29 -15.88 8.96 2.00
CA THR A 29 -16.68 8.65 0.81
C THR A 29 -16.40 9.71 -0.24
N ASP A 30 -16.29 9.35 -1.52
CA ASP A 30 -15.84 10.18 -2.67
C ASP A 30 -16.69 11.44 -2.98
N ILE A 31 -17.21 12.13 -1.98
CA ILE A 31 -17.85 13.44 -2.06
C ILE A 31 -16.71 14.46 -2.19
N VAL A 32 -16.39 14.80 -3.44
CA VAL A 32 -15.70 16.00 -3.91
C VAL A 32 -15.06 16.78 -2.77
N MET A 33 -13.79 16.49 -2.46
CA MET A 33 -13.01 17.42 -1.65
C MET A 33 -12.85 18.67 -2.50
N ASN A 34 -13.50 19.76 -2.08
CA ASN A 34 -13.32 21.06 -2.70
C ASN A 34 -11.82 21.35 -2.80
N GLU A 35 -11.41 21.93 -3.91
CA GLU A 35 -10.04 22.25 -4.32
C GLU A 35 -9.26 23.14 -3.31
N ASN A 36 -9.89 23.54 -2.20
CA ASN A 36 -9.43 24.56 -1.26
C ASN A 36 -9.23 24.07 0.19
N GLU A 37 -9.45 22.79 0.52
CA GLU A 37 -9.15 22.30 1.87
C GLU A 37 -7.71 21.78 1.98
N GLU A 38 -6.80 22.70 2.35
CA GLU A 38 -5.45 22.44 2.90
C GLU A 38 -5.47 21.63 4.22
N PHE A 39 -6.42 20.71 4.41
CA PHE A 39 -6.61 20.03 5.70
C PHE A 39 -5.46 19.07 6.06
N PHE A 40 -4.62 18.70 5.10
CA PHE A 40 -3.57 17.69 5.31
C PHE A 40 -2.14 18.24 5.47
N GLY A 41 -1.89 19.52 5.17
CA GLY A 41 -0.57 20.12 5.38
C GLY A 41 -0.17 20.17 6.87
N SER A 42 -1.15 20.24 7.77
CA SER A 42 -0.92 20.36 9.22
C SER A 42 -0.70 19.01 9.93
N HIS A 43 -1.35 17.93 9.49
CA HIS A 43 -1.17 16.59 10.09
C HIS A 43 0.10 15.87 9.62
N ILE A 44 0.72 16.32 8.53
CA ILE A 44 2.01 15.81 8.05
C ILE A 44 3.16 16.20 8.99
N CYS A 45 3.02 17.24 9.82
CA CYS A 45 4.12 17.78 10.63
C CYS A 45 4.06 17.44 12.13
N GLY A 46 3.02 16.74 12.62
CA GLY A 46 2.77 16.62 14.07
C GLY A 46 3.42 15.40 14.75
N ASN A 47 3.11 14.18 14.31
CA ASN A 47 3.37 12.97 15.11
C ASN A 47 3.70 11.71 14.29
N ALA A 48 3.75 11.80 12.95
CA ALA A 48 4.08 10.68 12.09
C ALA A 48 5.60 10.48 12.11
N GLY A 49 6.09 9.54 12.93
CA GLY A 49 7.50 9.16 12.91
C GLY A 49 7.95 8.78 11.49
N VAL A 50 9.25 8.94 11.21
CA VAL A 50 9.94 8.69 9.92
C VAL A 50 9.46 7.41 9.19
N GLY A 51 9.01 6.38 9.94
CA GLY A 51 8.51 5.12 9.41
C GLY A 51 7.08 5.11 8.87
N THR A 52 6.26 6.16 9.01
CA THR A 52 4.88 6.18 8.45
C THR A 52 4.86 6.69 7.01
N PHE A 53 5.75 7.63 6.67
CA PHE A 53 5.77 8.24 5.33
C PHE A 53 6.17 7.29 4.20
N VAL A 54 6.84 6.17 4.52
CA VAL A 54 7.28 5.20 3.50
C VAL A 54 6.12 4.45 2.83
N TYR A 55 4.90 4.51 3.41
CA TYR A 55 3.70 3.92 2.83
C TYR A 55 2.94 4.89 1.93
N ALA A 56 3.04 6.20 2.19
CA ALA A 56 2.24 7.21 1.50
C ALA A 56 2.53 7.22 0.00
N SER A 57 1.48 7.41 -0.81
CA SER A 57 1.64 7.50 -2.25
C SER A 57 2.35 8.80 -2.67
N PRO A 58 2.98 8.84 -3.85
CA PRO A 58 3.67 10.04 -4.33
C PRO A 58 2.77 11.28 -4.35
N GLU A 59 1.52 11.14 -4.77
CA GLU A 59 0.56 12.25 -4.81
C GLU A 59 0.11 12.71 -3.41
N GLN A 60 0.05 11.81 -2.42
CA GLN A 60 -0.20 12.18 -1.02
C GLN A 60 0.96 13.02 -0.46
N LEU A 61 2.21 12.63 -0.75
CA LEU A 61 3.39 13.38 -0.31
C LEU A 61 3.52 14.75 -0.97
N GLN A 62 3.00 14.90 -2.19
CA GLN A 62 2.97 16.17 -2.93
C GLN A 62 1.81 17.08 -2.54
N GLY A 63 0.90 16.63 -1.65
CA GLY A 63 -0.32 17.36 -1.33
C GLY A 63 -1.28 17.52 -2.52
N SER A 64 -1.12 16.68 -3.56
CA SER A 64 -1.97 16.69 -4.75
C SER A 64 -3.31 15.98 -4.48
N HIS A 65 -4.27 16.13 -5.40
CA HIS A 65 -5.52 15.38 -5.31
C HIS A 65 -5.24 13.87 -5.33
N TYR A 66 -5.73 13.17 -4.32
CA TYR A 66 -5.52 11.74 -4.12
C TYR A 66 -6.88 11.03 -4.02
N ASP A 67 -6.96 9.81 -4.53
CA ASP A 67 -8.21 9.04 -4.58
C ASP A 67 -8.03 7.58 -4.15
N SER A 68 -9.00 6.71 -4.45
CA SER A 68 -8.92 5.28 -4.09
C SER A 68 -7.67 4.59 -4.67
N ARG A 69 -7.04 5.14 -5.72
CA ARG A 69 -5.78 4.61 -6.28
C ARG A 69 -4.58 4.88 -5.37
N SER A 70 -4.69 5.82 -4.42
CA SER A 70 -3.69 6.06 -3.39
C SER A 70 -3.68 4.93 -2.35
N ASP A 71 -4.86 4.42 -1.96
CA ASP A 71 -4.94 3.20 -1.13
C ASP A 71 -4.32 1.99 -1.86
N MET A 72 -4.55 1.86 -3.17
CA MET A 72 -3.97 0.76 -3.96
C MET A 72 -2.45 0.83 -4.06
N TYR A 73 -1.87 2.03 -4.07
CA TYR A 73 -0.42 2.21 -3.95
C TYR A 73 0.09 1.61 -2.64
N ILE A 74 -0.56 1.97 -1.52
CA ILE A 74 -0.19 1.49 -0.19
C ILE A 74 -0.29 -0.04 -0.12
N VAL A 75 -1.33 -0.64 -0.71
CA VAL A 75 -1.45 -2.11 -0.81
C VAL A 75 -0.24 -2.72 -1.50
N GLY A 76 0.27 -2.09 -2.56
CA GLY A 76 1.51 -2.49 -3.23
C GLY A 76 2.75 -2.40 -2.32
N VAL A 77 2.88 -1.32 -1.54
CA VAL A 77 3.97 -1.16 -0.56
C VAL A 77 3.93 -2.24 0.51
N ILE A 78 2.76 -2.48 1.11
CA ILE A 78 2.55 -3.53 2.13
C ILE A 78 2.84 -4.92 1.53
N SER A 79 2.49 -5.15 0.26
CA SER A 79 2.79 -6.40 -0.42
C SER A 79 4.29 -6.65 -0.56
N VAL A 80 5.10 -5.62 -0.83
CA VAL A 80 6.56 -5.76 -0.80
C VAL A 80 7.03 -6.12 0.60
N GLU A 81 6.52 -5.42 1.61
CA GLU A 81 6.94 -5.65 3.00
C GLU A 81 6.59 -7.04 3.55
N LEU A 82 5.47 -7.61 3.09
CA LEU A 82 5.05 -8.97 3.48
C LEU A 82 5.88 -10.08 2.81
N PHE A 83 6.36 -9.87 1.58
CA PHE A 83 6.96 -10.92 0.77
C PHE A 83 8.47 -10.76 0.54
N GLN A 84 9.04 -9.61 0.88
CA GLN A 84 10.48 -9.36 0.90
C GLN A 84 11.01 -9.53 2.32
N SER A 85 12.09 -10.31 2.47
CA SER A 85 12.81 -10.38 3.74
C SER A 85 13.79 -9.22 3.88
N PHE A 86 13.91 -8.66 5.09
CA PHE A 86 14.85 -7.60 5.41
C PHE A 86 15.74 -8.04 6.58
N GLY A 87 17.06 -7.84 6.46
CA GLY A 87 17.99 -8.11 7.54
C GLY A 87 18.01 -7.01 8.58
N THR A 88 17.71 -5.77 8.17
CA THR A 88 17.66 -4.60 9.06
C THR A 88 16.50 -3.66 8.73
N GLU A 89 16.14 -2.84 9.72
CA GLU A 89 15.16 -1.76 9.53
C GLU A 89 15.62 -0.73 8.47
N MET A 90 16.93 -0.50 8.35
CA MET A 90 17.47 0.43 7.36
C MET A 90 17.29 -0.10 5.93
N GLU A 91 17.53 -1.39 5.71
CA GLU A 91 17.28 -2.06 4.43
C GLU A 91 15.80 -2.00 4.04
N ARG A 92 14.92 -2.24 5.02
CA ARG A 92 13.47 -2.12 4.85
C ARG A 92 13.09 -0.72 4.38
N VAL A 93 13.49 0.31 5.13
CA VAL A 93 13.20 1.71 4.80
C VAL A 93 13.77 2.10 3.44
N GLN A 94 14.99 1.69 3.11
CA GLN A 94 15.61 2.00 1.83
C GLN A 94 14.86 1.35 0.67
N THR A 95 14.48 0.09 0.82
CA THR A 95 13.69 -0.65 -0.17
C THR A 95 12.35 0.03 -0.45
N LEU A 96 11.60 0.41 0.60
CA LEU A 96 10.32 1.08 0.43
C LEU A 96 10.47 2.49 -0.19
N ARG A 97 11.55 3.21 0.13
CA ARG A 97 11.86 4.50 -0.53
C ARG A 97 12.18 4.33 -2.01
N ASP A 98 12.88 3.26 -2.38
CA ASP A 98 13.23 2.98 -3.77
C ASP A 98 12.02 2.51 -4.57
N LEU A 99 11.08 1.81 -3.94
CA LEU A 99 9.75 1.53 -4.48
C LEU A 99 8.97 2.83 -4.80
N GLY A 100 9.09 3.85 -3.94
CA GLY A 100 8.63 5.22 -4.17
C GLY A 100 9.17 5.89 -5.43
N LYS A 101 10.29 5.38 -5.97
CA LYS A 101 10.91 5.84 -7.22
C LYS A 101 10.63 4.88 -8.40
N GLY A 102 9.78 3.87 -8.20
CA GLY A 102 9.45 2.86 -9.20
C GLY A 102 10.43 1.68 -9.28
N MET A 103 11.36 1.55 -8.32
CA MET A 103 12.31 0.43 -8.26
C MET A 103 11.76 -0.69 -7.38
N VAL A 104 11.43 -1.82 -7.98
CA VAL A 104 10.96 -3.01 -7.26
C VAL A 104 12.13 -3.97 -7.03
N PRO A 105 12.29 -4.57 -5.83
CA PRO A 105 13.38 -5.51 -5.56
C PRO A 105 13.44 -6.67 -6.55
N ASP A 106 14.63 -6.94 -7.10
CA ASP A 106 14.82 -8.00 -8.09
C ASP A 106 14.56 -9.41 -7.52
N ASP A 107 14.90 -9.63 -6.24
CA ASP A 107 14.70 -10.92 -5.59
C ASP A 107 13.22 -11.29 -5.47
N LEU A 108 12.35 -10.28 -5.34
CA LEU A 108 10.91 -10.49 -5.35
C LEU A 108 10.43 -11.05 -6.69
N TYR A 109 11.03 -10.60 -7.80
CA TYR A 109 10.69 -11.12 -9.13
C TYR A 109 11.11 -12.58 -9.32
N LYS A 110 12.27 -12.96 -8.75
CA LYS A 110 12.79 -14.33 -8.81
C LYS A 110 11.88 -15.31 -8.06
N THR A 111 11.42 -14.92 -6.87
CA THR A 111 10.62 -15.80 -5.99
C THR A 111 9.13 -15.73 -6.31
N TRP A 112 8.61 -14.53 -6.58
CA TRP A 112 7.18 -14.24 -6.73
C TRP A 112 6.89 -13.43 -8.01
N PRO A 113 7.10 -13.99 -9.21
CA PRO A 113 7.01 -13.24 -10.47
C PRO A 113 5.60 -12.70 -10.75
N VAL A 114 4.54 -13.45 -10.43
CA VAL A 114 3.15 -13.01 -10.62
C VAL A 114 2.82 -11.84 -9.68
N LEU A 115 3.12 -11.99 -8.39
CA LEU A 115 2.95 -10.93 -7.39
C LEU A 115 3.73 -9.67 -7.76
N THR A 116 4.99 -9.82 -8.17
CA THR A 116 5.86 -8.69 -8.53
C THR A 116 5.31 -7.90 -9.71
N LYS A 117 4.69 -8.55 -10.69
CA LYS A 117 3.98 -7.87 -11.78
C LYS A 117 2.80 -7.05 -11.26
N LYS A 118 2.05 -7.55 -10.26
CA LYS A 118 0.95 -6.79 -9.63
C LYS A 118 1.47 -5.64 -8.80
N ILE A 119 2.52 -5.83 -8.02
CA ILE A 119 3.18 -4.77 -7.26
C ILE A 119 3.60 -3.64 -8.19
N LYS A 120 4.25 -3.93 -9.33
CA LYS A 120 4.62 -2.90 -10.32
C LYS A 120 3.43 -2.06 -10.82
N LEU A 121 2.26 -2.69 -10.99
CA LEU A 121 1.05 -1.98 -11.38
C LEU A 121 0.50 -1.16 -10.21
N LEU A 122 0.39 -1.76 -9.02
CA LEU A 122 -0.11 -1.10 -7.81
C LEU A 122 0.73 0.12 -7.41
N THR A 123 2.06 0.03 -7.53
CA THR A 123 3.00 1.08 -7.14
C THR A 123 3.41 1.98 -8.31
N SER A 124 2.61 2.06 -9.37
CA SER A 124 2.89 2.95 -10.49
C SER A 124 2.90 4.42 -10.04
N LEU A 125 3.88 5.20 -10.51
CA LEU A 125 3.95 6.64 -10.24
C LEU A 125 2.78 7.41 -10.87
N ASP A 126 2.22 6.88 -11.96
CA ASP A 126 1.00 7.37 -12.58
C ASP A 126 -0.19 6.66 -11.93
N PRO A 127 -1.04 7.35 -11.12
CA PRO A 127 -2.17 6.72 -10.46
C PRO A 127 -3.12 6.03 -11.44
N LEU A 128 -3.26 6.53 -12.68
CA LEU A 128 -4.19 5.97 -13.66
C LEU A 128 -3.77 4.59 -14.18
N LYS A 129 -2.49 4.22 -14.02
CA LYS A 129 -1.97 2.90 -14.37
C LYS A 129 -2.14 1.86 -13.27
N ARG A 130 -2.57 2.28 -12.07
CA ARG A 130 -2.74 1.38 -10.93
C ARG A 130 -3.98 0.51 -11.08
N LEU A 131 -3.86 -0.75 -10.69
CA LEU A 131 -5.01 -1.64 -10.57
C LEU A 131 -5.93 -1.13 -9.46
N ASN A 132 -7.22 -1.11 -9.71
CA ASN A 132 -8.20 -0.98 -8.63
C ASN A 132 -8.39 -2.33 -7.91
N ALA A 133 -9.05 -2.32 -6.74
CA ALA A 133 -9.25 -3.51 -5.93
C ALA A 133 -9.97 -4.65 -6.68
N ALA A 134 -10.99 -4.33 -7.49
CA ALA A 134 -11.73 -5.32 -8.25
C ALA A 134 -10.86 -5.97 -9.34
N GLN A 135 -10.08 -5.17 -10.07
CA GLN A 135 -9.13 -5.65 -11.08
C GLN A 135 -8.04 -6.52 -10.45
N LEU A 136 -7.54 -6.15 -9.27
CA LEU A 136 -6.57 -6.94 -8.53
C LEU A 136 -7.15 -8.30 -8.13
N LEU A 137 -8.37 -8.33 -7.59
CA LEU A 137 -9.08 -9.55 -7.18
C LEU A 137 -9.40 -10.50 -8.34
N GLN A 138 -9.61 -9.96 -9.55
CA GLN A 138 -9.86 -10.73 -10.78
C GLN A 138 -8.57 -11.16 -11.50
N SER A 139 -7.40 -10.79 -10.96
CA SER A 139 -6.12 -11.09 -11.62
C SER A 139 -5.65 -12.51 -11.37
N ASP A 140 -4.68 -12.94 -12.18
CA ASP A 140 -3.95 -14.21 -12.06
C ASP A 140 -3.27 -14.43 -10.70
N LEU A 141 -3.14 -13.40 -9.88
CA LEU A 141 -2.68 -13.54 -8.49
C LEU A 141 -3.61 -14.41 -7.64
N PHE A 142 -4.93 -14.41 -7.91
CA PHE A 142 -5.93 -15.11 -7.10
C PHE A 142 -6.64 -16.24 -7.85
N ASN A 143 -6.15 -16.64 -9.02
CA ASN A 143 -6.77 -17.69 -9.83
C ASN A 143 -6.63 -19.09 -9.21
N ASN A 144 -5.64 -19.31 -8.33
CA ASN A 144 -5.44 -20.57 -7.61
C ASN A 144 -5.89 -20.44 -6.15
N LYS A 145 -7.20 -20.50 -5.91
CA LYS A 145 -7.77 -20.45 -4.55
C LYS A 145 -7.51 -21.71 -3.71
N ASP A 146 -6.91 -22.75 -4.29
CA ASP A 146 -6.93 -24.11 -3.76
C ASP A 146 -5.60 -24.64 -3.19
N GLN A 147 -4.61 -23.79 -2.88
CA GLN A 147 -3.40 -24.24 -2.18
C GLN A 147 -3.01 -23.30 -1.04
N VAL A 148 -3.84 -23.25 0.00
CA VAL A 148 -3.35 -22.99 1.36
C VAL A 148 -3.76 -24.21 2.19
N HIS A 149 -3.08 -25.34 1.97
CA HIS A 149 -3.04 -26.37 2.99
C HIS A 149 -2.26 -25.78 4.15
N GLY A 150 -2.98 -25.43 5.23
CA GLY A 150 -2.37 -25.18 6.53
C GLY A 150 -1.51 -26.39 6.88
N THR A 151 -0.20 -26.18 6.90
CA THR A 151 0.75 -27.07 7.55
C THR A 151 0.73 -26.81 9.05
#